data_AF-A0A522CTX4-F1
#
_entry.id   AF-A0A522CTX4-F1
#
_cell.length_a   1.000
_cell.length_b   1.000
_cell.length_c   1.000
_cell.angle_alpha   90.00
_cell.angle_beta   90.00
_cell.angle_gamma   90.00
#
_symmetry.space_group_name_H-M   'P 1'
#
loop_
_entity.id
_entity.type
_entity.pdbx_description
1 polymer ?
#
loop_
_entity_poly.entity_id
_entity_poly.type
_entity_poly.pdbx_seq_one_letter_code
_entity_poly.pdbx_strand_id
1 'polypeptide(L)'
;MRSLILGLALAAGFAGGAAAADFVVVSSTDPAIARGREVASGESLQIAQGRSVVLVDTAGQVTRLAGGASPVRAPRTQLASVNESRVQVLKLLVAPARVRRAAPSMGKVCPDADLTRFDGIVSVAQVDGCLTTARAAFDAYVLKAVGPEAP
;
A
#
# COMPACT_ATOMS: atom_id res chain seq x y z
N MET A 1 -15.95 44.57 35.30
CA MET A 1 -14.89 43.67 34.79
C MET A 1 -15.55 42.59 33.97
N ARG A 2 -15.26 42.58 32.67
CA ARG A 2 -15.81 41.70 31.63
C ARG A 2 -14.96 40.44 31.55
N SER A 3 -15.56 39.26 31.65
CA SER A 3 -15.05 38.05 30.97
C SER A 3 -16.20 37.05 30.83
N LEU A 4 -16.73 37.03 29.62
CA LEU A 4 -17.74 36.14 29.08
C LEU A 4 -17.13 34.75 28.87
N ILE A 5 -17.91 33.72 29.23
CA ILE A 5 -18.36 32.58 28.40
C ILE A 5 -17.30 31.78 27.60
N LEU A 6 -17.53 30.46 27.56
CA LEU A 6 -17.13 29.46 26.54
C LEU A 6 -15.85 28.67 26.82
N GLY A 7 -16.05 27.51 27.44
CA GLY A 7 -15.13 26.37 27.35
C GLY A 7 -15.91 25.06 27.12
N LEU A 8 -16.97 25.12 26.32
CA LEU A 8 -17.74 23.95 25.86
C LEU A 8 -17.76 23.98 24.34
N ALA A 9 -16.78 23.33 23.71
CA ALA A 9 -16.83 23.07 22.28
C ALA A 9 -16.05 21.79 21.95
N LEU A 10 -16.84 20.72 21.81
CA LEU A 10 -16.71 19.68 20.79
C LEU A 10 -15.41 18.88 20.76
N ALA A 11 -15.51 17.70 21.36
CA ALA A 11 -14.96 16.47 20.82
C ALA A 11 -15.33 16.35 19.32
N ALA A 12 -14.47 16.91 18.46
CA ALA A 12 -14.51 16.66 17.04
C ALA A 12 -13.92 15.27 16.78
N GLY A 13 -14.79 14.39 16.31
CA GLY A 13 -14.53 12.97 16.13
C GLY A 13 -13.27 12.68 15.33
N PHE A 14 -12.36 11.95 15.96
CA PHE A 14 -11.60 10.91 15.26
C PHE A 14 -12.37 9.59 15.35
N ALA A 15 -13.64 9.61 14.97
CA ALA A 15 -14.26 8.42 14.40
C ALA A 15 -13.82 8.39 12.93
N GLY A 16 -12.51 8.23 12.72
CA GLY A 16 -12.03 7.68 11.46
C GLY A 16 -12.54 6.26 11.44
N GLY A 17 -13.72 6.06 10.84
CA GLY A 17 -14.19 4.73 10.51
C GLY A 17 -13.02 4.03 9.84
N ALA A 18 -12.62 2.88 10.37
CA ALA A 18 -11.73 1.97 9.68
C ALA A 18 -12.46 1.56 8.40
N ALA A 19 -12.37 2.41 7.37
CA ALA A 19 -12.66 2.00 6.02
C ALA A 19 -11.67 0.87 5.78
N ALA A 20 -12.19 -0.34 5.71
CA ALA A 20 -11.41 -1.51 5.39
C ALA A 20 -10.58 -1.19 4.15
N ALA A 21 -9.27 -1.06 4.33
CA ALA A 21 -8.36 -0.79 3.24
C ALA A 21 -8.28 -2.03 2.38
N ASP A 22 -8.82 -1.95 1.16
CA ASP A 22 -8.80 -3.06 0.22
C ASP A 22 -7.52 -3.08 -0.60
N PHE A 23 -6.93 -1.90 -0.82
CA PHE A 23 -5.75 -1.69 -1.65
C PHE A 23 -4.67 -0.89 -0.93
N VAL A 24 -3.41 -1.16 -1.28
CA VAL A 24 -2.25 -0.38 -0.85
C VAL A 24 -1.56 0.22 -2.07
N VAL A 25 -1.23 1.51 -2.01
CA VAL A 25 -0.43 2.19 -3.05
C VAL A 25 1.00 1.67 -3.01
N VAL A 26 1.43 0.95 -4.04
CA VAL A 26 2.79 0.39 -4.11
C VAL A 26 3.75 1.27 -4.87
N SER A 27 3.27 2.05 -5.84
CA SER A 27 4.07 3.03 -6.55
C SER A 27 3.19 4.19 -6.96
N SER A 28 3.72 5.40 -6.95
CA SER A 28 2.99 6.60 -7.41
C SER A 28 3.99 7.54 -8.07
N THR A 29 3.64 8.08 -9.23
CA THR A 29 4.35 9.21 -9.83
C THR A 29 3.75 10.55 -9.41
N ASP A 30 2.61 10.53 -8.70
CA ASP A 30 1.98 11.71 -8.11
C ASP A 30 2.50 11.96 -6.68
N PRO A 31 3.16 13.10 -6.40
CA PRO A 31 3.67 13.40 -5.05
C PRO A 31 2.57 13.59 -4.00
N ALA A 32 1.32 13.86 -4.40
CA ALA A 32 0.20 13.98 -3.49
C ALA A 32 -0.27 12.61 -2.94
N ILE A 33 0.15 11.50 -3.57
CA ILE A 33 -0.24 10.15 -3.20
C ILE A 33 0.99 9.39 -2.71
N ALA A 34 1.07 9.23 -1.39
CA ALA A 34 2.19 8.54 -0.75
C ALA A 34 2.16 7.02 -1.01
N ARG A 35 3.34 6.43 -1.23
CA ARG A 35 3.55 4.98 -1.20
C ARG A 35 3.18 4.43 0.18
N GLY A 36 2.45 3.32 0.22
CA GLY A 36 1.92 2.70 1.44
C GLY A 36 0.59 3.28 1.91
N ARG A 37 0.02 4.26 1.20
CA ARG A 37 -1.34 4.75 1.47
C ARG A 37 -2.36 3.64 1.23
N GLU A 38 -3.28 3.52 2.16
CA GLU A 38 -4.45 2.65 2.07
C GLU A 38 -5.54 3.32 1.23
N VAL A 39 -6.20 2.53 0.38
CA VAL A 39 -7.27 2.97 -0.50
C VAL A 39 -8.42 1.99 -0.38
N ALA A 40 -9.62 2.50 -0.13
CA ALA A 40 -10.83 1.68 -0.06
C ALA A 40 -11.35 1.34 -1.47
N SER A 41 -12.04 0.21 -1.60
CA SER A 41 -12.69 -0.15 -2.86
C SER A 41 -13.69 0.91 -3.32
N GLY A 42 -13.59 1.32 -4.59
CA GLY A 42 -14.43 2.36 -5.16
C GLY A 42 -14.15 3.79 -4.67
N GLU A 43 -13.13 4.02 -3.83
CA GLU A 43 -12.65 5.35 -3.44
C GLU A 43 -12.25 6.16 -4.68
N SER A 44 -12.60 7.44 -4.71
CA SER A 44 -12.16 8.36 -5.76
C SER A 44 -10.79 8.93 -5.43
N LEU A 45 -9.81 8.63 -6.27
CA LEU A 45 -8.45 9.16 -6.21
C LEU A 45 -8.28 10.29 -7.22
N GLN A 46 -7.90 11.47 -6.72
CA GLN A 46 -7.45 12.56 -7.57
C GLN A 46 -5.98 12.32 -7.95
N ILE A 47 -5.74 11.88 -9.18
CA ILE A 47 -4.40 11.66 -9.72
C ILE A 47 -4.17 12.74 -10.78
N ALA A 48 -3.09 13.50 -10.66
CA ALA A 48 -2.77 14.55 -11.61
C ALA A 48 -2.60 14.00 -13.05
N GLN A 49 -2.94 14.80 -14.05
CA GLN A 49 -2.83 14.41 -15.45
C GLN A 49 -1.38 14.02 -15.81
N GLY A 50 -1.22 12.93 -16.55
CA GLY A 50 0.11 12.38 -16.89
C GLY A 50 0.83 11.71 -15.73
N ARG A 51 0.19 11.57 -14.56
CA ARG A 51 0.68 10.76 -13.44
C ARG A 51 -0.06 9.44 -13.38
N SER A 52 0.52 8.49 -12.66
CA SER A 52 -0.12 7.19 -12.43
C SER A 52 0.19 6.68 -11.03
N VAL A 53 -0.71 5.83 -10.54
CA VAL A 53 -0.62 5.16 -9.26
C VAL A 53 -0.80 3.67 -9.49
N VAL A 54 0.04 2.85 -8.86
CA VAL A 54 -0.06 1.40 -8.85
C VAL A 54 -0.59 0.97 -7.50
N LEU A 55 -1.74 0.29 -7.53
CA LEU A 55 -2.41 -0.30 -6.39
C LEU A 55 -2.20 -1.81 -6.37
N VAL A 56 -2.09 -2.39 -5.18
CA VAL A 56 -2.09 -3.84 -4.97
C VAL A 56 -3.13 -4.20 -3.91
N ASP A 57 -3.95 -5.21 -4.20
CA ASP A 57 -4.94 -5.73 -3.25
C ASP A 57 -4.35 -6.82 -2.33
N THR A 58 -5.14 -7.29 -1.37
CA THR A 58 -4.75 -8.37 -0.44
C THR A 58 -4.64 -9.76 -1.08
N ALA A 59 -5.13 -9.91 -2.32
CA ALA A 59 -5.02 -11.12 -3.14
C ALA A 59 -3.79 -11.08 -4.08
N GLY A 60 -3.05 -9.96 -4.11
CA GLY A 60 -1.89 -9.77 -4.97
C GLY A 60 -2.22 -9.25 -6.37
N GLN A 61 -3.47 -8.86 -6.65
CA GLN A 61 -3.82 -8.21 -7.91
C GLN A 61 -3.21 -6.83 -7.98
N VAL A 62 -2.49 -6.57 -9.06
CA VAL A 62 -1.82 -5.29 -9.30
C VAL A 62 -2.61 -4.51 -10.34
N THR A 63 -3.03 -3.30 -10.00
CA THR A 63 -3.78 -2.43 -10.90
C THR A 63 -3.08 -1.08 -11.03
N ARG A 64 -2.87 -0.63 -12.27
CA ARG A 64 -2.39 0.72 -12.56
C ARG A 64 -3.57 1.65 -12.86
N LEU A 65 -3.61 2.79 -12.19
CA LEU A 65 -4.56 3.88 -12.45
C LEU A 65 -3.78 5.06 -13.06
N ALA A 66 -4.23 5.53 -14.23
CA ALA A 66 -3.68 6.71 -14.88
C ALA A 66 -4.53 7.94 -14.56
N GLY A 67 -3.88 9.04 -14.16
CA GLY A 67 -4.53 10.30 -13.85
C GLY A 67 -4.95 11.09 -15.07
N GLY A 68 -6.00 11.87 -14.90
CA GLY A 68 -6.60 12.68 -15.96
C GLY A 68 -7.35 13.88 -15.39
N ALA A 69 -8.15 14.54 -16.23
CA ALA A 69 -8.95 15.70 -15.83
C ALA A 69 -10.07 15.37 -14.82
N SER A 70 -10.37 14.08 -14.62
CA SER A 70 -11.41 13.60 -13.70
C SER A 70 -10.82 12.64 -12.66
N PRO A 71 -11.40 12.59 -11.45
CA PRO A 71 -10.98 11.64 -10.42
C PRO A 71 -11.18 10.20 -10.91
N VAL A 72 -10.19 9.36 -10.64
CA VAL A 72 -10.21 7.95 -11.02
C VAL A 72 -10.73 7.16 -9.83
N ARG A 73 -11.67 6.23 -10.05
CA ARG A 73 -12.12 5.33 -8.98
C ARG A 73 -11.19 4.14 -8.84
N ALA A 74 -10.84 3.82 -7.60
CA ALA A 74 -10.23 2.55 -7.25
C ALA A 74 -11.13 1.38 -7.69
N PRO A 75 -10.56 0.24 -8.12
CA PRO A 75 -11.34 -0.92 -8.48
C PRO A 75 -12.30 -1.32 -7.35
N ARG A 76 -13.48 -1.82 -7.74
CA ARG A 76 -14.41 -2.43 -6.77
C ARG A 76 -14.03 -3.89 -6.61
N THR A 77 -13.51 -4.25 -5.46
CA THR A 77 -13.27 -5.64 -5.10
C THR A 77 -14.61 -6.31 -4.83
N GLN A 78 -14.94 -7.37 -5.58
CA GLN A 78 -16.17 -8.17 -5.34
C GLN A 78 -15.97 -9.26 -4.27
N LEU A 79 -14.74 -9.47 -3.80
CA LEU A 79 -14.38 -10.59 -2.92
C LEU A 79 -14.18 -10.11 -1.48
N ALA A 80 -15.05 -10.57 -0.60
CA ALA A 80 -15.17 -10.25 0.81
C ALA A 80 -14.04 -10.85 1.69
N SER A 81 -12.78 -10.56 1.39
CA SER A 81 -11.70 -10.85 2.35
C SER A 81 -10.79 -9.66 2.52
N VAL A 82 -11.32 -8.64 3.19
CA VAL A 82 -10.48 -7.69 3.91
C VAL A 82 -9.69 -8.50 4.93
N ASN A 83 -8.42 -8.76 4.62
CA ASN A 83 -7.51 -9.41 5.55
C ASN A 83 -6.57 -8.33 6.09
N GLU A 84 -6.95 -7.76 7.23
CA GLU A 84 -6.21 -6.68 7.87
C GLU A 84 -4.74 -7.06 8.13
N SER A 85 -4.48 -8.32 8.50
CA SER A 85 -3.12 -8.84 8.68
C SER A 85 -2.31 -8.81 7.37
N ARG A 86 -2.93 -9.11 6.22
CA ARG A 86 -2.27 -9.00 4.90
C ARG A 86 -1.99 -7.56 4.51
N VAL A 87 -2.91 -6.63 4.80
CA VAL A 87 -2.68 -5.19 4.59
C VAL A 87 -1.48 -4.71 5.40
N GLN A 88 -1.35 -5.15 6.65
CA GLN A 88 -0.19 -4.82 7.49
C GLN A 88 1.13 -5.36 6.89
N VAL A 89 1.16 -6.61 6.40
CA VAL A 89 2.35 -7.17 5.74
C VAL A 89 2.68 -6.41 4.45
N LEU A 90 1.67 -6.07 3.65
CA LEU A 90 1.84 -5.23 2.46
C LEU A 90 2.47 -3.88 2.82
N LYS A 91 2.01 -3.23 3.90
CA LYS A 91 2.60 -1.97 4.37
C LYS A 91 4.06 -2.15 4.78
N LEU A 92 4.44 -3.26 5.40
CA LEU A 92 5.84 -3.55 5.74
C LEU A 92 6.70 -3.73 4.49
N LEU A 93 6.17 -4.38 3.44
CA LEU A 93 6.85 -4.54 2.16
C LEU A 93 7.00 -3.20 1.43
N VAL A 94 5.96 -2.39 1.44
CA VAL A 94 5.84 -1.15 0.65
C VAL A 94 6.47 0.06 1.35
N ALA A 95 6.56 0.04 2.68
CA ALA A 95 7.13 1.14 3.46
C ALA A 95 8.55 1.47 2.96
N PRO A 96 8.87 2.76 2.77
CA PRO A 96 10.19 3.16 2.31
C PRO A 96 11.23 2.59 3.26
N ALA A 97 12.22 1.88 2.70
CA ALA A 97 13.34 1.37 3.48
C ALA A 97 13.97 2.56 4.21
N ARG A 98 13.78 2.64 5.54
CA ARG A 98 14.44 3.69 6.31
C ARG A 98 15.93 3.53 6.03
N VAL A 99 16.58 4.59 5.55
CA VAL A 99 18.00 4.64 5.19
C VAL A 99 18.87 4.57 6.45
N ARG A 100 18.65 3.55 7.28
CA ARG A 100 19.77 2.94 8.00
C ARG A 100 20.28 1.91 7.03
N ARG A 101 21.58 1.94 6.72
CA ARG A 101 22.25 0.81 6.06
C ARG A 101 21.84 -0.42 6.86
N ALA A 102 20.90 -1.19 6.33
CA ALA A 102 20.62 -2.50 6.88
C ALA A 102 21.95 -3.22 6.74
N ALA A 103 22.55 -3.60 7.88
CA ALA A 103 23.72 -4.44 7.84
C ALA A 103 23.37 -5.63 6.94
N PRO A 104 24.26 -6.06 6.03
CA PRO A 104 24.01 -7.25 5.23
C PRO A 104 23.61 -8.36 6.21
N SER A 105 22.40 -8.89 6.07
CA SER A 105 21.92 -10.00 6.87
C SER A 105 22.69 -11.24 6.41
N MET A 106 23.93 -11.35 6.86
CA MET A 106 24.83 -12.46 6.60
C MET A 106 24.24 -13.70 7.29
N GLY A 107 23.59 -14.57 6.52
CA GLY A 107 23.39 -15.97 6.92
C GLY A 107 22.03 -16.39 7.47
N LYS A 108 20.96 -15.58 7.35
CA LYS A 108 19.60 -16.09 7.60
C LYS A 108 19.10 -16.77 6.32
N VAL A 109 18.96 -18.09 6.34
CA VAL A 109 18.32 -18.84 5.26
C VAL A 109 16.83 -18.52 5.32
N CYS A 110 16.34 -17.76 4.33
CA CYS A 110 14.91 -17.56 4.16
C CYS A 110 14.26 -18.87 3.73
N PRO A 111 13.01 -19.13 4.15
CA PRO A 111 12.34 -20.38 3.80
C PRO A 111 12.25 -20.52 2.28
N ASP A 112 12.33 -21.77 1.82
CA ASP A 112 12.14 -22.11 0.41
C ASP A 112 10.66 -21.90 0.07
N ALA A 113 10.37 -20.75 -0.51
CA ALA A 113 9.03 -20.33 -0.89
C ALA A 113 9.06 -19.79 -2.33
N ASP A 114 7.95 -19.93 -3.03
CA ASP A 114 7.84 -19.45 -4.40
C ASP A 114 7.76 -17.92 -4.45
N LEU A 115 8.93 -17.28 -4.53
CA LEU A 115 9.09 -15.82 -4.64
C LEU A 115 8.57 -15.24 -5.97
N THR A 116 8.13 -16.08 -6.91
CA THR A 116 7.44 -15.62 -8.12
C THR A 116 5.94 -15.41 -7.91
N ARG A 117 5.39 -15.92 -6.79
CA ARG A 117 3.99 -15.78 -6.41
C ARG A 117 3.83 -14.88 -5.20
N PHE A 118 2.73 -14.13 -5.19
CA PHE A 118 2.40 -13.19 -4.13
C PHE A 118 2.37 -13.85 -2.74
N ASP A 119 1.70 -15.01 -2.60
CA ASP A 119 1.61 -15.69 -1.29
C ASP A 119 2.99 -16.13 -0.76
N GLY A 120 3.90 -16.57 -1.63
CA GLY A 120 5.27 -16.93 -1.24
C GLY A 120 6.08 -15.72 -0.77
N ILE A 121 5.88 -14.57 -1.40
CA ILE A 121 6.49 -13.29 -0.98
C ILE A 121 5.96 -12.88 0.40
N VAL A 122 4.65 -12.93 0.60
CA VAL A 122 4.00 -12.59 1.88
C VAL A 122 4.45 -13.54 2.99
N SER A 123 4.59 -14.84 2.72
CA SER A 123 5.07 -15.79 3.73
C SER A 123 6.52 -15.51 4.14
N VAL A 124 7.40 -15.15 3.20
CA VAL A 124 8.80 -14.80 3.49
C VAL A 124 8.90 -13.47 4.23
N ALA A 125 8.01 -12.52 3.95
CA ALA A 125 7.95 -11.23 4.63
C ALA A 125 7.61 -11.32 6.13
N GLN A 126 6.91 -12.39 6.53
CA GLN A 126 6.54 -12.65 7.93
C GLN A 126 7.70 -13.25 8.73
N VAL A 127 8.78 -13.70 8.07
CA VAL A 127 9.95 -14.26 8.75
C VAL A 127 10.94 -13.16 9.12
N ASP A 128 11.27 -13.10 10.41
CA ASP A 128 12.25 -12.14 10.93
C ASP A 128 13.60 -12.26 10.22
N GLY A 129 14.05 -11.14 9.63
CA GLY A 129 15.32 -11.05 8.91
C GLY A 129 15.23 -11.33 7.40
N CYS A 130 14.06 -11.72 6.87
CA CYS A 130 13.86 -11.98 5.43
C CYS A 130 13.13 -10.85 4.68
N LEU A 131 12.80 -9.75 5.37
CA LEU A 131 12.04 -8.64 4.80
C LEU A 131 12.73 -7.99 3.61
N THR A 132 14.06 -7.90 3.58
CA THR A 132 14.82 -7.33 2.45
C THR A 132 14.67 -8.19 1.19
N THR A 133 14.80 -9.51 1.33
CA THR A 133 14.58 -10.48 0.24
C THR A 133 13.14 -10.45 -0.24
N ALA A 134 12.17 -10.43 0.68
CA ALA A 134 10.75 -10.34 0.36
C ALA A 134 10.41 -9.05 -0.39
N ARG A 135 11.00 -7.91 0.01
CA ARG A 135 10.84 -6.63 -0.70
C ARG A 135 11.37 -6.66 -2.12
N ALA A 136 12.57 -7.20 -2.32
CA ALA A 136 13.16 -7.30 -3.66
C ALA A 136 12.30 -8.19 -4.57
N ALA A 137 11.83 -9.33 -4.07
CA ALA A 137 10.92 -10.21 -4.79
C ALA A 137 9.56 -9.53 -5.07
N PHE A 138 9.03 -8.77 -4.11
CA PHE A 138 7.79 -8.01 -4.27
C PHE A 138 7.89 -6.92 -5.34
N ASP A 139 8.96 -6.12 -5.34
CA ASP A 139 9.17 -5.10 -6.37
C ASP A 139 9.29 -5.75 -7.76
N ALA A 140 9.99 -6.89 -7.89
CA ALA A 140 10.08 -7.65 -9.13
C ALA A 140 8.71 -8.22 -9.57
N TYR A 141 7.92 -8.73 -8.63
CA TYR A 141 6.56 -9.22 -8.88
C TYR A 141 5.65 -8.10 -9.42
N VAL A 142 5.69 -6.94 -8.79
CA VAL A 142 4.90 -5.77 -9.20
C VAL A 142 5.34 -5.28 -10.58
N LEU A 143 6.64 -5.17 -10.85
CA LEU A 143 7.15 -4.79 -12.17
C LEU A 143 6.66 -5.75 -13.27
N LYS A 144 6.67 -7.06 -13.00
CA LYS A 144 6.15 -8.06 -13.94
C LYS A 144 4.63 -7.93 -14.15
N ALA A 145 3.88 -7.70 -13.08
CA ALA A 145 2.41 -7.64 -13.12
C ALA A 145 1.88 -6.36 -13.78
N VAL A 146 2.59 -5.24 -13.62
CA VAL A 146 2.20 -3.96 -14.22
C VAL A 146 2.36 -3.97 -15.76
N GLY A 147 3.24 -4.81 -16.30
CA GLY A 147 3.53 -4.89 -17.72
C GLY A 147 4.25 -3.64 -18.28
N PRO A 148 4.67 -3.66 -19.56
CA PRO A 148 5.23 -2.48 -20.22
C PRO A 148 4.19 -1.36 -20.27
N GLU A 149 4.64 -0.12 -20.10
CA GLU A 149 3.83 1.09 -20.25
C GLU A 149 3.15 1.03 -21.63
N ALA A 150 1.82 0.83 -21.65
CA ALA A 150 1.08 0.88 -22.90
C ALA A 150 1.14 2.34 -23.39
N PRO A 151 1.61 2.58 -24.62
CA PRO A 151 1.85 3.92 -25.16
C PRO A 151 0.55 4.73 -25.33
#